data_AF-A0A1F6XK22-F1
#
_entry.id   AF-A0A1F6XK22-F1
#
_cell.length_a   1.000
_cell.length_b   1.000
_cell.length_c   1.000
_cell.angle_alpha   90.00
_cell.angle_beta   90.00
_cell.angle_gamma   90.00
#
_symmetry.space_group_name_H-M   'P 1'
#
loop_
_entity.id
_entity.type
_entity.pdbx_description
1 polymer ?
#
loop_
_entity_poly.entity_id
_entity_poly.type
_entity_poly.pdbx_seq_one_letter_code
_entity_poly.pdbx_strand_id
1 'polypeptide(L)'
;MKDFNRWNELKKKIDEKNNILDNFPKEGEVWMSDVGLNIGYEQNGSEDNFSRPMLIVKKFNNHMFWAIPLSTKQKDFDFYFNYTDPNGQKVSVILAQMKLVSVKRLKRDIYIMPDKLFDQIKKKLKSFL
;
A
#
# COMPACT_ATOMS: atom_id res chain seq x y z
N MET A 1 -1.14 -6.58 23.29
CA MET A 1 -0.81 -7.78 22.48
C MET A 1 -1.49 -7.62 21.12
N LYS A 2 -0.87 -8.03 20.01
CA LYS A 2 -1.48 -7.92 18.66
C LYS A 2 -2.60 -8.95 18.50
N ASP A 3 -3.72 -8.57 17.88
CA ASP A 3 -4.88 -9.44 17.66
C ASP A 3 -4.80 -10.21 16.32
N PHE A 4 -3.93 -11.23 16.29
CA PHE A 4 -3.74 -12.06 15.09
C PHE A 4 -4.99 -12.88 14.71
N ASN A 5 -5.84 -13.23 15.69
CA ASN A 5 -7.04 -14.03 15.44
C ASN A 5 -8.05 -13.24 14.61
N ARG A 6 -8.31 -11.98 14.97
CA ARG A 6 -9.20 -11.11 14.20
C ARG A 6 -8.68 -10.87 12.78
N TRP A 7 -7.37 -10.71 12.62
CA TRP A 7 -6.77 -10.59 11.29
C TRP A 7 -6.95 -11.88 10.47
N ASN A 8 -6.74 -13.05 11.07
CA ASN A 8 -6.92 -14.32 10.38
C ASN A 8 -8.35 -14.52 9.86
N GLU A 9 -9.35 -14.21 10.69
CA GLU A 9 -10.76 -14.32 10.27
C GLU A 9 -11.11 -13.34 9.13
N LEU A 10 -10.57 -12.13 9.15
CA LEU A 10 -10.74 -11.19 8.03
C LEU A 10 -10.01 -11.66 6.77
N LYS A 11 -8.82 -12.25 6.90
CA LYS A 11 -8.04 -12.76 5.78
C LYS A 11 -8.78 -13.87 5.03
N LYS A 12 -9.45 -14.78 5.74
CA LYS A 12 -10.33 -15.80 5.13
C LYS A 12 -11.44 -15.16 4.29
N LYS A 13 -12.15 -14.18 4.87
CA LYS A 13 -13.20 -13.44 4.16
C LYS A 13 -12.68 -12.68 2.94
N ILE A 14 -11.48 -12.11 3.02
CA ILE A 14 -10.84 -11.44 1.89
C ILE A 14 -10.52 -12.44 0.77
N ASP A 15 -10.11 -13.66 1.13
CA ASP A 15 -9.80 -14.70 0.14
C ASP A 15 -11.06 -15.26 -0.53
N GLU A 16 -12.16 -15.42 0.21
CA GLU A 16 -13.44 -15.90 -0.34
C GLU A 16 -14.12 -14.89 -1.28
N LYS A 17 -13.72 -13.61 -1.26
CA LYS A 17 -14.27 -12.60 -2.18
C LYS A 17 -13.89 -12.90 -3.63
N ASN A 18 -14.92 -13.06 -4.45
CA ASN A 18 -14.81 -12.98 -5.91
C ASN A 18 -14.70 -11.51 -6.30
N ASN A 19 -13.48 -10.97 -6.39
CA ASN A 19 -13.34 -9.56 -6.76
C ASN A 19 -13.80 -9.34 -8.18
N ILE A 20 -14.73 -8.42 -8.33
CA ILE A 20 -14.93 -7.66 -9.54
C ILE A 20 -14.68 -6.22 -9.09
N LEU A 21 -13.42 -5.76 -9.19
CA LEU A 21 -13.22 -4.31 -9.20
C LEU A 21 -13.76 -3.84 -10.54
N ASP A 22 -14.59 -2.80 -10.55
CA ASP A 22 -15.14 -2.24 -11.79
C ASP A 22 -14.02 -1.77 -12.72
N ASN A 23 -12.89 -1.33 -12.15
CA ASN A 23 -11.67 -0.98 -12.86
C ASN A 23 -10.44 -1.60 -12.21
N PHE A 24 -9.54 -2.16 -13.03
CA PHE A 24 -8.28 -2.69 -12.53
C PHE A 24 -7.28 -1.58 -12.20
N PRO A 25 -6.60 -1.67 -11.04
CA PRO A 25 -5.60 -0.70 -10.63
C PRO A 25 -4.51 -0.48 -11.67
N LYS A 26 -3.98 0.74 -11.71
CA LYS A 26 -2.87 1.16 -12.57
C LYS A 26 -1.66 1.59 -11.74
N GLU A 27 -0.49 1.59 -12.38
CA GLU A 27 0.73 2.11 -11.78
C GLU A 27 0.57 3.62 -11.49
N GLY A 28 1.04 4.07 -10.33
CA GLY A 28 0.88 5.45 -9.85
C GLY A 28 -0.39 5.69 -9.03
N GLU A 29 -1.35 4.76 -9.04
CA GLU A 29 -2.56 4.90 -8.21
C GLU A 29 -2.30 4.51 -6.76
N VAL A 30 -2.92 5.23 -5.83
CA VAL A 30 -2.93 4.91 -4.41
C VAL A 30 -4.28 4.32 -4.04
N TRP A 31 -4.25 3.13 -3.47
CA TRP A 31 -5.44 2.36 -3.11
C TRP A 31 -5.48 2.11 -1.61
N MET A 32 -6.68 2.15 -1.01
CA MET A 32 -6.86 1.60 0.33
C MET A 32 -6.79 0.08 0.24
N SER A 33 -5.95 -0.55 1.07
CA SER A 33 -5.69 -1.99 0.97
C SER A 33 -5.70 -2.71 2.31
N ASP A 34 -6.14 -3.96 2.34
CA ASP A 34 -5.98 -4.89 3.45
C ASP A 34 -4.53 -5.35 3.57
N VAL A 35 -3.78 -4.72 4.48
CA VAL A 35 -2.36 -5.04 4.74
C VAL A 35 -2.21 -6.12 5.81
N GLY A 36 -3.07 -6.09 6.83
CA GLY A 36 -3.03 -7.07 7.91
C GLY A 36 -2.20 -6.67 9.13
N LEU A 37 -2.13 -7.61 10.07
CA LEU A 37 -1.13 -7.62 11.13
C LEU A 37 0.04 -8.52 10.73
N ASN A 38 1.22 -7.94 10.83
CA ASN A 38 2.50 -8.56 10.50
C ASN A 38 3.39 -8.65 11.76
N ILE A 39 4.47 -9.41 11.63
CA ILE A 39 5.43 -9.69 12.71
C ILE A 39 6.57 -8.67 12.71
N GLY A 40 7.22 -8.51 13.88
CA GLY A 40 8.38 -7.62 14.02
C GLY A 40 8.14 -6.20 13.51
N TYR A 41 9.03 -5.74 12.63
CA TYR A 41 9.09 -4.39 12.07
C TYR A 41 8.34 -4.23 10.74
N GLU A 42 7.64 -5.26 10.29
CA GLU A 42 6.83 -5.16 9.08
C GLU A 42 5.67 -4.18 9.28
N GLN A 43 5.37 -3.44 8.22
CA GLN A 43 4.32 -2.44 8.25
C GLN A 43 2.94 -3.10 8.39
N ASN A 44 2.25 -2.82 9.49
CA ASN A 44 0.87 -3.23 9.70
C ASN A 44 -0.10 -2.26 9.02
N GLY A 45 -1.33 -2.73 8.77
CA GLY A 45 -2.47 -1.83 8.63
C GLY A 45 -2.77 -1.05 9.92
N SER A 46 -3.79 -0.19 9.89
CA SER A 46 -4.31 0.43 11.11
C SER A 46 -4.91 -0.61 12.06
N GLU A 47 -4.99 -0.28 13.35
CA GLU A 47 -5.52 -1.18 14.37
C GLU A 47 -7.03 -1.48 14.18
N ASP A 48 -7.77 -0.50 13.64
CA ASP A 48 -9.22 -0.63 13.52
C ASP A 48 -9.66 -1.60 12.42
N ASN A 49 -8.98 -1.62 11.28
CA ASN A 49 -9.44 -2.36 10.10
C ASN A 49 -8.34 -3.04 9.30
N PHE A 50 -7.11 -3.10 9.84
CA PHE A 50 -5.94 -3.69 9.20
C PHE A 50 -5.65 -3.15 7.80
N SER A 51 -6.12 -1.93 7.51
CA SER A 51 -6.01 -1.32 6.19
C SER A 51 -4.97 -0.21 6.19
N ARG A 52 -4.40 0.04 5.01
CA ARG A 52 -3.49 1.15 4.78
C ARG A 52 -3.55 1.57 3.31
N PRO A 53 -3.39 2.86 3.00
CA PRO A 53 -3.12 3.28 1.63
C PRO A 53 -1.83 2.64 1.10
N MET A 54 -1.86 2.11 -0.12
CA MET A 54 -0.71 1.53 -0.81
C MET A 54 -0.61 2.12 -2.21
N LEU A 55 0.58 2.60 -2.58
CA LEU A 55 0.91 3.04 -3.92
C LEU A 55 1.21 1.82 -4.80
N ILE A 56 0.49 1.68 -5.90
CA ILE A 56 0.77 0.67 -6.93
C ILE A 56 1.97 1.14 -7.76
N VAL A 57 3.08 0.40 -7.68
CA VAL A 57 4.33 0.75 -8.39
C VAL A 57 4.53 -0.08 -9.64
N LYS A 58 4.10 -1.35 -9.62
CA LYS A 58 4.18 -2.24 -10.77
C LYS A 58 2.91 -3.08 -10.87
N LYS A 59 2.29 -3.09 -12.05
CA LYS A 59 1.24 -4.07 -12.39
C LYS A 59 1.86 -5.23 -13.16
N PHE A 60 1.76 -6.44 -12.63
CA PHE A 60 2.22 -7.65 -13.34
C PHE A 60 1.10 -8.25 -14.18
N ASN A 61 -0.12 -8.27 -13.64
CA ASN A 61 -1.34 -8.67 -14.32
C ASN A 61 -2.55 -8.06 -13.58
N ASN A 62 -3.77 -8.47 -13.93
CA ASN A 62 -4.99 -7.97 -13.30
C ASN A 62 -5.21 -8.48 -11.85
N HIS A 63 -4.35 -9.35 -11.34
CA HIS A 63 -4.46 -9.95 -10.02
C HIS A 63 -3.30 -9.62 -9.07
N MET A 64 -2.16 -9.14 -9.58
CA MET A 64 -0.91 -9.09 -8.82
C MET A 64 -0.11 -7.82 -9.09
N PHE A 65 0.33 -7.16 -8.00
CA PHE A 65 0.96 -5.85 -8.04
C PHE A 65 2.11 -5.77 -7.04
N TRP A 66 3.18 -5.03 -7.38
CA TRP A 66 4.03 -4.46 -6.34
C TRP A 66 3.42 -3.16 -5.85
N ALA A 67 3.25 -3.08 -4.54
CA ALA A 67 2.71 -1.91 -3.89
C ALA A 67 3.53 -1.53 -2.66
N ILE A 68 3.58 -0.24 -2.37
CA ILE A 68 4.34 0.30 -1.23
C ILE A 68 3.36 0.98 -0.27
N PRO A 69 3.38 0.64 1.03
CA PRO A 69 2.49 1.25 2.00
C PRO A 69 2.85 2.72 2.26
N LEU A 70 1.82 3.52 2.48
CA LEU A 70 1.95 4.92 2.89
C LEU A 70 1.76 5.09 4.40
N SER A 71 2.23 6.21 4.92
CA SER A 71 2.04 6.64 6.29
C SER A 71 1.73 8.14 6.34
N THR A 72 0.83 8.53 7.25
CA THR A 72 0.59 9.95 7.58
C THR A 72 1.74 10.56 8.39
N LYS A 73 2.64 9.73 8.91
CA LYS A 73 3.87 10.19 9.56
C LYS A 73 4.98 10.33 8.52
N GLN A 74 5.56 11.52 8.43
CA GLN A 74 6.83 11.77 7.75
C GLN A 74 7.99 11.50 8.71
N LYS A 75 9.08 10.95 8.19
CA LYS A 75 10.29 10.66 8.99
C LYS A 75 11.53 10.93 8.17
N ASP A 76 12.59 11.36 8.83
CA ASP A 76 13.89 11.60 8.20
C ASP A 76 14.72 10.32 8.19
N PHE A 77 14.32 9.39 7.32
CA PHE A 77 15.03 8.13 7.09
C PHE A 77 15.12 7.88 5.59
N ASP A 78 16.22 7.28 5.15
CA ASP A 78 16.49 7.08 3.71
C ASP A 78 15.42 6.26 3.00
N PHE A 79 14.78 5.31 3.68
CA PHE A 79 13.72 4.49 3.10
C PHE A 79 12.31 5.11 3.23
N TYR A 80 12.19 6.30 3.82
CA TYR A 80 10.98 7.13 3.74
C TYR A 80 11.10 8.10 2.56
N PHE A 81 10.03 8.23 1.80
CA PHE A 81 9.88 9.29 0.80
C PHE A 81 8.76 10.20 1.24
N ASN A 82 9.10 11.36 1.82
CA ASN A 82 8.14 12.32 2.36
C ASN A 82 7.61 13.24 1.24
N TYR A 83 6.29 13.46 1.20
CA TYR A 83 5.64 14.36 0.24
C TYR A 83 4.29 14.87 0.77
N THR A 84 3.70 15.83 0.06
CA THR A 84 2.32 16.27 0.29
C THR A 84 1.44 15.63 -0.78
N ASP A 85 0.40 14.93 -0.38
CA ASP A 85 -0.53 14.28 -1.30
C ASP A 85 -1.44 15.30 -2.03
N PRO A 86 -2.20 14.89 -3.05
CA PRO A 86 -3.11 15.78 -3.77
C PRO A 86 -4.21 16.42 -2.89
N ASN A 87 -4.47 15.89 -1.69
CA ASN A 87 -5.43 16.43 -0.73
C ASN A 87 -4.78 17.41 0.27
N GLY A 88 -3.50 17.76 0.09
CA GLY A 88 -2.77 18.65 0.98
C GLY A 88 -2.25 17.98 2.27
N GLN A 89 -2.35 16.66 2.40
CA GLN A 89 -1.88 15.94 3.58
C GLN A 89 -0.39 15.62 3.48
N LYS A 90 0.36 15.89 4.55
CA LYS A 90 1.74 15.43 4.70
C LYS A 90 1.76 13.92 4.92
N VAL A 91 2.35 13.19 3.98
CA VAL A 91 2.43 11.73 3.99
C VAL A 91 3.83 11.27 3.59
N SER A 92 4.05 9.96 3.68
CA SER A 92 5.26 9.32 3.19
C SER A 92 4.95 7.97 2.55
N VAL A 93 5.74 7.60 1.53
CA VAL A 93 5.85 6.22 1.06
C VAL A 93 6.98 5.55 1.84
N ILE A 94 6.77 4.34 2.36
CA ILE A 94 7.78 3.60 3.12
C ILE A 94 8.42 2.54 2.20
N LEU A 95 9.46 2.93 1.47
CA LEU A 95 10.07 2.18 0.37
C LEU A 95 10.54 0.78 0.79
N ALA A 96 11.16 0.65 1.96
CA ALA A 96 11.62 -0.64 2.50
C ALA A 96 10.49 -1.63 2.81
N GLN A 97 9.24 -1.20 2.78
CA GLN A 97 8.06 -2.00 3.07
C GLN A 97 7.27 -2.36 1.80
N MET A 98 7.90 -2.28 0.62
CA MET A 98 7.33 -2.77 -0.63
C MET A 98 6.92 -4.24 -0.49
N LYS A 99 5.72 -4.58 -0.97
CA LYS A 99 5.17 -5.93 -0.93
C LYS A 99 4.48 -6.28 -2.24
N LEU A 100 4.47 -7.59 -2.55
CA LEU A 100 3.58 -8.15 -3.55
C LEU A 100 2.18 -8.26 -2.96
N VAL A 101 1.18 -7.71 -3.65
CA VAL A 101 -0.22 -7.72 -3.20
C VAL A 101 -1.14 -8.27 -4.29
N SER A 102 -2.16 -9.01 -3.85
CA SER A 102 -3.25 -9.46 -4.70
C SER A 102 -4.30 -8.35 -4.87
N VAL A 103 -4.99 -8.34 -6.02
CA VAL A 103 -6.17 -7.49 -6.25
C VAL A 103 -7.24 -7.67 -5.16
N LYS A 104 -7.34 -8.85 -4.52
CA LYS A 104 -8.21 -9.13 -3.36
C LYS A 104 -7.99 -8.20 -2.18
N ARG A 105 -6.80 -7.64 -2.06
CA ARG A 105 -6.47 -6.73 -0.97
C ARG A 105 -6.89 -5.30 -1.24
N LEU A 106 -7.22 -4.93 -2.48
CA LEU A 106 -7.51 -3.56 -2.86
C LEU A 106 -9.00 -3.27 -2.70
N LYS A 107 -9.35 -2.20 -1.98
CA LYS A 107 -10.75 -1.87 -1.63
C LYS A 107 -11.33 -0.78 -2.51
N ARG A 108 -10.64 0.36 -2.53
CA ARG A 108 -11.04 1.57 -3.26
C ARG A 108 -9.80 2.37 -3.59
N ASP A 109 -9.83 3.09 -4.70
CA ASP A 109 -8.85 4.10 -5.00
C ASP A 109 -8.98 5.28 -4.01
N ILE A 110 -7.90 6.03 -3.87
CA ILE A 110 -7.82 7.21 -3.01
C ILE A 110 -7.43 8.42 -3.86
N TYR A 111 -6.33 8.29 -4.61
CA TYR A 111 -5.89 9.31 -5.55
C TYR A 111 -4.86 8.74 -6.53
N ILE A 112 -4.56 9.51 -7.58
CA ILE A 112 -3.48 9.23 -8.53
C ILE A 112 -2.27 10.09 -8.16
N MET A 113 -1.11 9.46 -8.05
CA MET A 113 0.13 10.15 -7.74
C MET A 113 0.57 11.02 -8.92
N PRO A 114 0.98 12.28 -8.71
CA PRO A 114 1.54 13.10 -9.78
C PRO A 114 2.77 12.43 -10.42
N ASP A 115 2.84 12.42 -11.75
CA ASP A 115 3.87 11.68 -12.51
C ASP A 115 5.30 12.00 -12.06
N LYS A 116 5.61 13.29 -11.88
CA LYS A 116 6.92 13.75 -11.41
C LYS A 116 7.30 13.12 -10.06
N LEU A 117 6.34 13.01 -9.15
CA LEU A 117 6.55 12.43 -7.83
C LEU A 117 6.70 10.91 -7.92
N PHE A 118 5.86 10.28 -8.74
CA PHE A 118 5.91 8.84 -8.97
C PHE A 118 7.25 8.40 -9.58
N ASP A 119 7.79 9.18 -10.52
CA ASP A 119 9.12 8.94 -11.09
C ASP A 119 10.25 9.07 -10.08
N GLN A 120 10.17 10.05 -9.18
CA GLN A 120 11.13 10.20 -8.07
C GLN A 120 11.08 9.00 -7.11
N ILE A 121 9.86 8.54 -6.78
CA ILE A 121 9.66 7.36 -5.93
C ILE A 121 10.22 6.10 -6.61
N LYS A 122 9.93 5.87 -7.90
CA LYS A 122 10.50 4.75 -8.65
C LYS A 122 12.03 4.82 -8.70
N LYS A 123 12.61 5.99 -8.92
CA LYS A 123 14.07 6.19 -8.94
C LYS A 123 14.68 5.85 -7.57
N LYS A 124 14.09 6.34 -6.48
CA LYS A 124 14.55 6.04 -5.12
C LYS A 124 14.34 4.58 -4.74
N LEU A 125 13.24 3.95 -5.18
CA LEU A 125 13.00 2.53 -4.97
C LEU A 125 14.08 1.67 -5.64
N LYS A 126 14.45 2.00 -6.89
CA LYS A 126 15.48 1.28 -7.64
C LYS A 126 16.86 1.31 -6.98
N SER A 127 17.18 2.30 -6.14
CA SER A 127 18.48 2.30 -5.44
C SER A 127 18.56 1.29 -4.29
N PHE A 128 17.45 0.61 -3.94
CA PHE A 128 17.42 -0.47 -2.95
C PHE A 128 17.42 -1.87 -3.58
N LEU A 129 17.43 -1.99 -4.91
CA LEU A 129 17.31 -3.24 -5.68
C LEU A 129 18.54 -3.45 -6.55
#